data_AF-A0A923WGH4-F1
#
_entry.id   AF-A0A923WGH4-F1
#
_cell.length_a   1.000
_cell.length_b   1.000
_cell.length_c   1.000
_cell.angle_alpha   90.00
_cell.angle_beta   90.00
_cell.angle_gamma   90.00
#
_symmetry.space_group_name_H-M   'P 1'
#
loop_
_entity.id
_entity.type
_entity.pdbx_description
1 polymer ?
#
loop_
_entity_poly.entity_id
_entity_poly.type
_entity_poly.pdbx_seq_one_letter_code
_entity_poly.pdbx_strand_id
1 'polypeptide(L)'
;MTITSEFASWKKLDEHYSKTFSLKMRDLFAADKDRFSKYTVQFNDILIDYSKNRITDETMSLLIALAEEAGLKQAIEDMFAGKKINNTEKRAVLHTALRNRSNKPVIADGKDVMPEINAVLAK
;
A
#
# COMPACT_ATOMS: atom_id res chain seq x y z
N MET A 1 -2.93 10.68 -6.67
CA MET A 1 -3.83 9.62 -6.17
C MET A 1 -4.74 10.23 -5.15
N THR A 2 -6.05 10.09 -5.32
CA THR A 2 -7.00 10.62 -4.37
C THR A 2 -8.06 9.56 -4.16
N ILE A 3 -8.18 9.08 -2.93
CA ILE A 3 -9.36 8.33 -2.51
C ILE A 3 -10.46 9.36 -2.31
N THR A 4 -11.58 9.18 -3.00
CA THR A 4 -12.72 10.10 -2.91
C THR A 4 -13.95 9.35 -2.42
N SER A 5 -14.87 10.09 -1.78
CA SER A 5 -16.16 9.54 -1.37
C SER A 5 -17.12 9.26 -2.54
N GLU A 6 -16.75 9.70 -3.75
CA GLU A 6 -17.57 9.55 -4.95
C GLU A 6 -17.39 8.17 -5.62
N PHE A 7 -16.26 7.50 -5.36
CA PHE A 7 -15.92 6.19 -5.91
C PHE A 7 -16.98 5.14 -5.59
N ALA A 8 -17.20 4.23 -6.53
CA ALA A 8 -18.18 3.15 -6.35
C ALA A 8 -17.75 2.20 -5.22
N SER A 9 -16.44 1.89 -5.13
CA SER A 9 -15.87 1.11 -4.02
C SER A 9 -16.01 1.80 -2.67
N TRP A 10 -15.91 3.14 -2.60
CA TRP A 10 -16.14 3.88 -1.37
C TRP A 10 -17.59 3.77 -0.89
N LYS A 11 -18.56 3.94 -1.80
CA LYS A 11 -19.99 3.79 -1.47
C LYS A 11 -20.30 2.38 -0.96
N LYS A 12 -19.72 1.34 -1.57
CA LYS A 12 -19.84 -0.05 -1.09
C LYS A 12 -19.24 -0.23 0.31
N LEU A 13 -18.12 0.41 0.62
CA LEU A 13 -17.53 0.40 1.97
C LEU A 13 -18.43 1.07 3.00
N ASP A 14 -19.08 2.18 2.63
CA ASP A 14 -20.02 2.90 3.51
C ASP A 14 -21.28 2.08 3.80
N GLU A 15 -21.84 1.44 2.77
CA GLU A 15 -22.94 0.48 2.92
C GLU A 15 -22.54 -0.73 3.78
N HIS A 16 -21.34 -1.26 3.58
CA HIS A 16 -20.80 -2.34 4.40
C HIS A 16 -20.61 -1.93 5.86
N TYR A 17 -20.11 -0.72 6.09
CA TYR A 17 -19.95 -0.17 7.42
C TYR A 17 -21.29 -0.09 8.15
N SER A 18 -22.36 0.36 7.48
CA SER A 18 -23.70 0.43 8.06
C SER A 18 -24.22 -0.93 8.59
N LYS A 19 -23.73 -2.04 8.02
CA LYS A 19 -24.06 -3.41 8.46
C LYS A 19 -23.13 -3.95 9.53
N THR A 20 -21.88 -3.47 9.58
CA THR A 20 -20.80 -4.07 10.38
C THR A 20 -20.29 -3.19 11.52
N PHE A 21 -20.73 -1.93 11.61
CA PHE A 21 -20.26 -0.96 12.61
C PHE A 21 -20.51 -1.38 14.06
N SER A 22 -21.37 -2.36 14.32
CA SER A 22 -21.66 -2.87 15.66
C SER A 22 -20.82 -4.10 16.04
N LEU A 23 -20.17 -4.78 15.08
CA LEU A 23 -19.40 -6.01 15.29
C LEU A 23 -18.29 -5.83 16.32
N LYS A 24 -18.23 -6.70 17.34
CA LYS A 24 -17.19 -6.63 18.37
C LYS A 24 -16.05 -7.57 18.02
N MET A 25 -14.83 -7.16 18.40
CA MET A 25 -13.63 -7.95 18.16
C MET A 25 -13.72 -9.35 18.77
N ARG A 26 -14.22 -9.45 19.99
CA ARG A 26 -14.35 -10.73 20.70
C ARG A 26 -15.23 -11.71 19.93
N ASP A 27 -16.32 -11.22 19.36
CA ASP A 27 -17.26 -12.04 18.59
C ASP A 27 -16.63 -12.50 17.28
N LEU A 28 -15.85 -11.62 16.62
CA LEU A 28 -15.11 -11.96 15.40
C LEU A 28 -14.07 -13.06 15.64
N PHE A 29 -13.37 -13.05 16.77
CA PHE A 29 -12.45 -14.13 17.16
C PHE A 29 -13.18 -15.40 17.61
N ALA A 30 -14.32 -15.27 18.29
CA ALA A 30 -15.12 -16.43 18.69
C ALA A 30 -15.72 -17.16 17.48
N ALA A 31 -16.11 -16.42 16.44
CA ALA A 31 -16.69 -16.95 15.22
C ALA A 31 -15.66 -17.55 14.24
N ASP A 32 -14.40 -17.12 14.30
CA ASP A 32 -13.33 -17.57 13.40
C ASP A 32 -12.07 -17.93 14.19
N LYS A 33 -11.86 -19.24 14.40
CA LYS A 33 -10.71 -19.77 15.13
C LYS A 33 -9.38 -19.55 14.40
N ASP A 34 -9.43 -19.40 13.07
CA ASP A 34 -8.24 -19.21 12.22
C ASP A 34 -7.97 -17.73 11.93
N ARG A 35 -8.74 -16.81 12.55
CA ARG A 35 -8.68 -15.36 12.32
C ARG A 35 -7.27 -14.79 12.42
N PHE A 36 -6.49 -15.23 13.41
CA PHE A 36 -5.10 -14.79 13.58
C PHE A 36 -4.29 -15.14 12.33
N SER A 37 -4.26 -16.41 11.95
CA SER A 37 -3.52 -16.91 10.78
C SER A 37 -3.97 -16.25 9.48
N LYS A 38 -5.27 -15.95 9.36
CA LYS A 38 -5.88 -15.34 8.17
C LYS A 38 -5.54 -13.87 7.98
N TYR A 39 -5.50 -13.11 9.07
CA TYR A 39 -5.22 -11.67 9.04
C TYR A 39 -3.84 -11.38 9.62
N THR A 40 -2.88 -12.19 9.21
CA THR A 40 -1.47 -12.03 9.56
C THR A 40 -0.64 -12.27 8.31
N VAL A 41 0.39 -11.45 8.12
CA VAL A 41 1.42 -11.68 7.11
C VAL A 41 2.76 -11.87 7.81
N GLN A 42 3.43 -12.98 7.53
CA GLN A 42 4.82 -13.21 7.92
C GLN A 42 5.74 -12.86 6.73
N PHE A 43 6.72 -11.99 6.97
CA PHE A 43 7.77 -11.68 6.02
C PHE A 43 9.14 -11.79 6.70
N ASN A 44 9.88 -12.86 6.40
CA ASN A 44 11.11 -13.24 7.09
C ASN A 44 10.89 -13.28 8.61
N ASP A 45 11.51 -12.38 9.37
CA ASP A 45 11.38 -12.29 10.83
C ASP A 45 10.32 -11.27 11.28
N ILE A 46 9.63 -10.63 10.33
CA ILE A 46 8.62 -9.60 10.60
C ILE A 46 7.22 -10.23 10.53
N LEU A 47 6.50 -10.19 11.66
CA LEU A 47 5.10 -10.56 11.75
C LEU A 47 4.22 -9.29 11.73
N ILE A 48 3.33 -9.19 10.75
CA ILE A 48 2.30 -8.16 10.69
C ILE A 48 0.96 -8.81 11.06
N ASP A 49 0.59 -8.75 12.33
CA ASP A 49 -0.73 -9.16 12.82
C ASP A 49 -1.71 -7.98 12.71
N TYR A 50 -2.67 -8.11 11.80
CA TYR A 50 -3.78 -7.15 11.66
C TYR A 50 -5.14 -7.78 12.01
N SER A 51 -5.15 -8.97 12.63
CA SER A 51 -6.35 -9.71 13.03
C SER A 51 -7.19 -9.02 14.09
N LYS A 52 -6.56 -8.15 14.89
CA LYS A 52 -7.21 -7.32 15.92
C LYS A 52 -7.81 -6.01 15.37
N ASN A 53 -8.01 -5.92 14.05
CA ASN A 53 -8.81 -4.87 13.41
C ASN A 53 -10.25 -5.33 13.14
N ARG A 54 -11.21 -4.40 13.12
CA ARG A 54 -12.65 -4.67 12.93
C ARG A 54 -12.94 -4.91 11.44
N ILE A 55 -12.37 -5.98 10.92
CA ILE A 55 -12.41 -6.36 9.50
C ILE A 55 -13.01 -7.76 9.33
N THR A 56 -13.71 -7.95 8.21
CA THR A 56 -14.12 -9.25 7.69
C THR A 56 -13.48 -9.48 6.32
N ASP A 57 -13.70 -10.64 5.70
CA ASP A 57 -13.23 -10.91 4.34
C ASP A 57 -13.83 -9.94 3.32
N GLU A 58 -15.10 -9.62 3.52
CA GLU A 58 -15.80 -8.61 2.74
C GLU A 58 -15.15 -7.23 2.94
N THR A 59 -14.83 -6.84 4.19
CA THR A 59 -14.12 -5.59 4.45
C THR A 59 -12.78 -5.54 3.69
N MET A 60 -11.98 -6.60 3.75
CA MET A 60 -10.69 -6.65 3.07
C MET A 60 -10.83 -6.58 1.55
N SER A 61 -11.79 -7.33 0.99
CA SER A 61 -12.07 -7.32 -0.45
C SER A 61 -12.49 -5.93 -0.94
N LEU A 62 -13.35 -5.25 -0.18
CA LEU A 62 -13.80 -3.89 -0.51
C LEU A 62 -12.68 -2.84 -0.37
N LEU A 63 -11.82 -2.96 0.64
CA LEU A 63 -10.65 -2.08 0.80
C LEU A 63 -9.64 -2.26 -0.34
N ILE A 64 -9.43 -3.50 -0.80
CA ILE A 64 -8.57 -3.78 -1.97
C ILE A 64 -9.19 -3.19 -3.24
N ALA A 65 -10.49 -3.36 -3.45
CA ALA A 65 -11.20 -2.78 -4.59
C ALA A 65 -11.09 -1.24 -4.60
N LEU A 66 -11.13 -0.59 -3.43
CA LEU A 66 -10.89 0.85 -3.31
C LEU A 66 -9.46 1.24 -3.69
N ALA A 67 -8.47 0.48 -3.25
CA ALA A 67 -7.07 0.72 -3.62
C ALA A 67 -6.84 0.55 -5.14
N GLU A 68 -7.53 -0.41 -5.76
CA GLU A 68 -7.51 -0.63 -7.20
C GLU A 68 -8.18 0.52 -7.97
N GLU A 69 -9.38 0.93 -7.59
CA GLU A 69 -10.10 2.07 -8.20
C GLU A 69 -9.32 3.39 -8.05
N ALA A 70 -8.63 3.58 -6.92
CA ALA A 70 -7.76 4.72 -6.70
C ALA A 70 -6.48 4.70 -7.56
N GLY A 71 -6.15 3.56 -8.19
CA GLY A 71 -4.97 3.37 -9.02
C GLY A 71 -3.69 3.10 -8.24
N LEU A 72 -3.77 2.58 -6.99
CA LEU A 72 -2.63 2.47 -6.05
C LEU A 72 -1.40 1.82 -6.69
N LYS A 73 -1.63 0.71 -7.39
CA LYS A 73 -0.58 -0.04 -8.08
C LYS A 73 0.17 0.82 -9.10
N GLN A 74 -0.55 1.56 -9.94
CA GLN A 74 0.08 2.40 -10.97
C GLN A 74 0.91 3.53 -10.36
N ALA A 75 0.44 4.17 -9.28
CA ALA A 75 1.22 5.22 -8.64
C ALA A 75 2.49 4.70 -7.96
N ILE A 76 2.44 3.50 -7.39
CA ILE A 76 3.63 2.82 -6.87
C ILE A 76 4.62 2.57 -8.02
N GLU A 77 4.16 1.99 -9.13
CA GLU A 77 5.00 1.75 -10.31
C GLU A 77 5.61 3.05 -10.86
N ASP A 78 4.82 4.12 -10.95
CA ASP A 78 5.26 5.44 -11.40
C ASP A 78 6.34 6.04 -10.49
N MET A 79 6.23 5.85 -9.17
CA MET A 79 7.26 6.23 -8.20
C MET A 79 8.57 5.49 -8.48
N PHE A 80 8.52 4.16 -8.59
CA PHE A 80 9.71 3.34 -8.84
C PHE A 80 10.34 3.60 -10.21
N ALA A 81 9.54 3.99 -11.20
CA ALA A 81 10.01 4.36 -12.54
C ALA A 81 10.60 5.79 -12.62
N GLY A 82 10.64 6.54 -11.52
CA GLY A 82 11.20 7.89 -11.48
C GLY A 82 10.35 8.95 -12.17
N LYS A 83 9.05 8.69 -12.36
CA LYS A 83 8.13 9.72 -12.88
C LYS A 83 8.00 10.87 -11.89
N LYS A 84 7.66 12.06 -12.42
CA LYS A 84 7.48 13.30 -11.65
C LYS A 84 6.15 13.34 -10.90
N ILE A 85 5.98 12.42 -9.94
CA ILE A 85 4.73 12.28 -9.17
C ILE A 85 4.54 13.35 -8.09
N ASN A 86 5.60 14.07 -7.70
CA ASN A 86 5.46 15.28 -6.88
C ASN A 86 4.93 16.41 -7.79
N ASN A 87 3.60 16.53 -7.83
CA ASN A 87 2.91 17.36 -8.80
C ASN A 87 3.06 18.87 -8.58
N THR A 88 3.33 19.32 -7.35
CA THR A 88 3.49 20.74 -7.02
C THR A 88 4.87 21.25 -7.43
N GLU A 89 5.91 20.45 -7.19
CA GLU A 89 7.29 20.82 -7.53
C GLU A 89 7.78 20.26 -8.87
N LYS A 90 6.98 19.40 -9.53
CA LYS A 90 7.34 18.68 -10.76
C LYS A 90 8.62 17.85 -10.62
N ARG A 91 8.72 17.08 -9.53
CA ARG A 91 9.91 16.28 -9.18
C ARG A 91 9.62 14.78 -9.08
N ALA A 92 10.63 13.97 -9.37
CA ALA A 92 10.63 12.55 -9.07
C ALA A 92 10.73 12.31 -7.55
N VAL A 93 10.24 11.17 -7.07
CA VAL A 93 10.31 10.77 -5.66
C VAL A 93 11.02 9.43 -5.58
N LEU A 94 12.32 9.45 -5.28
CA LEU A 94 13.22 8.30 -5.45
C LEU A 94 14.01 7.92 -4.18
N HIS A 95 13.40 8.05 -3.01
CA HIS A 95 14.00 7.57 -1.75
C HIS A 95 14.30 6.05 -1.79
N THR A 96 13.61 5.29 -2.64
CA THR A 96 13.89 3.86 -2.89
C THR A 96 15.21 3.64 -3.64
N ALA A 97 15.63 4.55 -4.53
CA ALA A 97 16.90 4.46 -5.25
C ALA A 97 18.10 4.52 -4.31
N LEU A 98 18.03 5.35 -3.25
CA LEU A 98 19.08 5.50 -2.23
C LEU A 98 19.40 4.19 -1.49
N ARG A 99 18.46 3.24 -1.49
CA ARG A 99 18.59 1.92 -0.86
C ARG A 99 18.43 0.77 -1.86
N ASN A 100 18.58 1.05 -3.15
CA ASN A 100 18.50 0.04 -4.21
C ASN A 100 19.79 -0.80 -4.25
N ARG A 101 19.82 -1.86 -3.43
CA ARG A 101 20.94 -2.80 -3.36
C ARG A 101 21.14 -3.64 -4.63
N SER A 102 20.15 -3.69 -5.51
CA SER A 102 20.24 -4.47 -6.75
C SER A 102 21.06 -3.79 -7.84
N ASN A 103 21.32 -2.48 -7.70
CA ASN A 103 21.95 -1.63 -8.72
C ASN A 103 21.26 -1.67 -10.10
N LYS A 104 20.00 -2.14 -10.19
CA LYS A 104 19.21 -1.96 -11.40
C LYS A 104 19.05 -0.47 -11.70
N PRO A 105 19.17 -0.03 -12.97
CA PRO A 105 19.04 1.37 -13.33
C PRO A 105 17.74 1.99 -12.83
N VAL A 106 17.82 3.22 -12.33
CA VAL A 106 16.65 4.03 -11.95
C VAL A 106 16.74 5.34 -12.72
N ILE A 107 15.83 5.55 -13.66
CA ILE A 107 15.89 6.68 -14.57
C ILE A 107 15.12 7.87 -13.98
N ALA A 108 15.80 9.01 -13.83
CA ALA A 108 15.19 10.30 -13.55
C ALA A 108 15.72 11.34 -14.53
N ASP A 109 14.83 12.15 -15.10
CA ASP A 109 15.19 13.18 -16.10
C ASP A 109 16.09 12.65 -17.23
N GLY A 110 15.82 11.41 -17.67
CA GLY A 110 16.55 10.75 -18.76
C GLY A 110 17.93 10.18 -18.39
N LYS A 111 18.32 10.20 -17.12
CA LYS A 111 19.61 9.69 -16.63
C LYS A 111 19.43 8.64 -15.54
N ASP A 112 20.30 7.64 -15.53
CA ASP A 112 20.39 6.70 -14.41
C ASP A 112 21.05 7.37 -13.21
N VAL A 113 20.37 7.37 -12.06
CA VAL A 113 20.85 8.01 -10.83
C VAL A 113 21.73 7.09 -9.97
N MET A 114 21.77 5.78 -10.26
CA MET A 114 22.49 4.82 -9.43
C MET A 114 24.01 5.07 -9.35
N PRO A 115 24.73 5.47 -10.43
CA PRO A 115 26.16 5.78 -10.35
C PRO A 115 26.48 6.90 -9.35
N GLU A 116 25.69 7.99 -9.37
CA GLU A 116 25.87 9.13 -8.47
C GLU A 116 25.59 8.75 -7.01
N ILE A 117 24.53 7.96 -6.77
CA ILE A 117 24.20 7.45 -5.43
C ILE A 117 25.34 6.59 -4.88
N ASN A 118 25.86 5.65 -5.68
CA ASN A 118 26.92 4.75 -5.25
C ASN A 118 28.25 5.49 -5.01
N ALA A 119 28.54 6.52 -5.80
CA ALA A 119 29.70 7.38 -5.58
C ALA A 119 29.65 8.09 -4.22
N VAL A 120 28.47 8.54 -3.79
CA VAL A 120 28.28 9.15 -2.46
C VAL A 120 28.37 8.12 -1.35
N LEU A 121 27.81 6.91 -1.52
CA LEU A 121 27.88 5.85 -0.51
C LEU A 121 29.31 5.30 -0.29
N ALA A 122 30.18 5.41 -1.30
CA ALA A 122 31.57 4.97 -1.22
C ALA A 122 32.53 5.99 -0.59
N LYS A 123 32.04 7.20 -0.32
CA LYS A 123 32.81 8.29 0.30
C LYS A 123 32.71 8.23 1.82
#